data_AF-A0A820N047-F1
#
_entry.id   AF-A0A820N047-F1
#
_cell.length_a   1.000
_cell.length_b   1.000
_cell.length_c   1.000
_cell.angle_alpha   90.00
_cell.angle_beta   90.00
_cell.angle_gamma   90.00
#
_symmetry.space_group_name_H-M   'P 1'
#
loop_
_entity.id
_entity.type
_entity.pdbx_description
1 polymer ?
#
loop_
_entity_poly.entity_id
_entity_poly.type
_entity_poly.pdbx_seq_one_letter_code
_entity_poly.pdbx_strand_id
1 'polypeptide(L)'
;LFISDSDKRKYINLNIKLFSTNNYHPNSYIGLFESRKIKVISKPSKKKQSVKNAESVCIQSGTKIALFNRLRSQNVSTRFLHVDETNQFHASAHEWGSFYIHLVDNDESSIESNEFSVKEGFIQYGSTVKLVCSVTNQSLPYLVKKILLFFI
;
A
#
# COMPACT_ATOMS: atom_id res chain seq x y z
N LEU A 1 -9.92 9.27 -9.69
CA LEU A 1 -10.93 9.69 -8.68
C LEU A 1 -10.29 10.75 -7.79
N PHE A 2 -11.03 11.79 -7.42
CA PHE A 2 -10.58 12.80 -6.45
C PHE A 2 -11.76 13.23 -5.58
N ILE A 3 -11.48 13.81 -4.41
CA ILE A 3 -12.48 14.42 -3.52
C ILE A 3 -12.19 15.92 -3.43
N SER A 4 -13.23 16.75 -3.54
CA SER A 4 -13.10 18.21 -3.38
C SER A 4 -12.99 18.58 -1.90
N ASP A 5 -12.30 19.67 -1.63
CA ASP A 5 -12.22 20.36 -0.34
C ASP A 5 -13.57 20.91 0.18
N SER A 6 -14.58 21.00 -0.70
CA SER A 6 -15.97 21.27 -0.31
C SER A 6 -16.56 20.13 0.53
N ASP A 7 -16.12 18.89 0.32
CA ASP A 7 -16.54 17.73 1.10
C ASP A 7 -15.85 17.75 2.48
N LYS A 8 -16.66 17.77 3.54
CA LYS A 8 -16.18 17.86 4.93
C LYS A 8 -16.12 16.51 5.65
N ARG A 9 -16.42 15.41 4.97
CA ARG A 9 -16.38 14.06 5.57
C ARG A 9 -14.95 13.67 5.92
N LYS A 10 -14.75 13.14 7.13
CA LYS A 10 -13.43 12.64 7.60
C LYS A 10 -13.07 11.26 7.02
N TYR A 11 -14.09 10.50 6.62
CA TYR A 11 -13.97 9.17 6.06
C TYR A 11 -14.95 9.03 4.89
N ILE A 12 -14.53 8.33 3.85
CA ILE A 12 -15.36 7.99 2.68
C ILE A 12 -15.23 6.51 2.37
N ASN A 13 -16.15 6.01 1.55
CA ASN A 13 -16.07 4.68 0.97
C ASN A 13 -16.31 4.80 -0.54
N LEU A 14 -15.73 3.89 -1.31
CA LEU A 14 -16.01 3.75 -2.73
C LEU A 14 -17.19 2.80 -2.90
N ASN A 15 -18.18 3.23 -3.67
CA ASN A 15 -19.35 2.43 -4.01
C ASN A 15 -19.27 2.03 -5.47
N ILE A 16 -19.18 0.73 -5.74
CA ILE A 16 -19.09 0.16 -7.08
C ILE A 16 -20.43 -0.49 -7.40
N LYS A 17 -21.15 0.10 -8.35
CA LYS A 17 -22.40 -0.45 -8.86
C LYS A 17 -22.12 -1.26 -10.11
N LEU A 18 -22.42 -2.56 -10.09
CA LEU A 18 -22.17 -3.47 -11.21
C LEU A 18 -23.47 -3.80 -11.95
N PHE A 19 -23.37 -3.84 -13.27
CA PHE A 19 -24.44 -4.23 -14.19
C PHE A 19 -23.91 -5.29 -15.16
N SER A 20 -24.74 -6.27 -15.49
CA SER A 20 -24.42 -7.31 -16.46
C SER A 20 -24.74 -6.84 -17.87
N THR A 21 -23.87 -7.18 -18.81
CA THR A 21 -24.06 -6.96 -20.24
C THR A 21 -24.46 -8.25 -20.98
N ASN A 22 -24.89 -9.29 -20.27
CA ASN A 22 -25.29 -10.56 -20.90
C ASN A 22 -26.47 -10.34 -21.87
N ASN A 23 -26.42 -11.00 -23.02
CA ASN A 23 -27.40 -10.92 -24.10
C ASN A 23 -28.83 -11.26 -23.67
N TYR A 24 -29.02 -12.11 -22.65
CA TYR A 24 -30.34 -12.50 -22.18
C TYR A 24 -31.01 -11.46 -21.26
N HIS A 25 -30.22 -10.69 -20.51
CA HIS A 25 -30.70 -9.65 -19.60
C HIS A 25 -29.73 -8.45 -19.62
N PRO A 26 -29.72 -7.66 -20.71
CA PRO A 26 -28.83 -6.52 -20.82
C PRO A 26 -29.16 -5.50 -19.73
N ASN A 27 -28.12 -4.96 -19.10
CA ASN A 27 -28.20 -3.98 -18.03
C ASN A 27 -28.87 -4.50 -16.73
N SER A 28 -28.88 -5.82 -16.52
CA SER A 28 -29.35 -6.41 -15.26
C SER A 28 -28.44 -5.99 -14.11
N TYR A 29 -29.02 -5.49 -13.03
CA TYR A 29 -28.27 -5.03 -11.86
C TYR A 29 -27.69 -6.23 -11.09
N ILE A 30 -26.36 -6.23 -10.91
CA ILE A 30 -25.66 -7.29 -10.19
C ILE A 30 -25.61 -6.97 -8.69
N GLY A 31 -25.26 -5.73 -8.33
CA GLY A 31 -25.08 -5.36 -6.94
C GLY A 31 -24.33 -4.05 -6.72
N LEU A 32 -24.29 -3.64 -5.46
CA LEU A 32 -23.55 -2.49 -4.96
C LEU A 32 -22.52 -2.99 -3.96
N PHE A 33 -21.25 -2.74 -4.25
CA PHE A 33 -20.12 -3.17 -3.43
C PHE A 33 -19.43 -1.96 -2.84
N GLU A 34 -19.29 -1.95 -1.52
CA GLU A 34 -18.65 -0.86 -0.78
C GLU A 34 -17.21 -1.24 -0.42
N SER A 35 -16.27 -0.31 -0.61
CA SER A 35 -14.89 -0.48 -0.15
C SER A 35 -14.79 -0.37 1.37
N ARG A 36 -13.61 -0.71 1.91
CA ARG A 36 -13.26 -0.28 3.27
C ARG A 36 -13.25 1.25 3.38
N LYS A 37 -13.41 1.75 4.60
CA LYS A 37 -13.35 3.19 4.90
C LYS A 37 -11.96 3.73 4.55
N ILE A 38 -11.94 4.83 3.80
CA ILE A 38 -10.76 5.58 3.40
C ILE A 38 -10.78 6.88 4.20
N LYS A 39 -9.72 7.13 4.96
CA LYS A 39 -9.58 8.37 5.71
C LYS A 39 -9.22 9.51 4.75
N VAL A 40 -9.96 10.62 4.84
CA VAL A 40 -9.61 11.84 4.10
C VAL A 40 -8.48 12.55 4.85
N ILE A 41 -7.37 12.79 4.14
CA ILE A 41 -6.21 13.52 4.66
C ILE A 41 -6.00 14.80 3.86
N SER A 42 -5.34 15.78 4.47
CA SER A 42 -4.94 17.00 3.77
C SER A 42 -3.63 16.78 3.02
N LYS A 43 -2.53 17.37 3.48
CA LYS A 43 -1.18 17.10 2.98
C LYS A 43 -0.42 16.27 4.03
N PRO A 44 0.46 15.35 3.60
CA PRO A 44 1.34 14.66 4.53
C PRO A 44 2.11 15.68 5.37
N SER A 45 2.13 15.47 6.69
CA SER A 45 2.86 16.34 7.60
C SER A 45 4.37 16.22 7.36
N LYS A 46 5.06 17.35 7.28
CA LYS A 46 6.53 17.40 7.24
C LYS A 46 7.17 17.23 8.63
N LYS A 47 6.38 17.32 9.71
CA LYS A 47 6.88 17.19 11.09
C LYS A 47 7.12 15.72 11.41
N LYS A 48 8.19 15.44 12.19
CA LYS A 48 8.42 14.10 12.77
C LYS A 48 7.17 13.70 13.54
N GLN A 49 6.59 12.56 13.18
CA GLN A 49 5.36 12.11 13.80
C GLN A 49 5.66 11.58 15.20
N SER A 50 4.83 11.99 16.16
CA SER A 50 4.80 11.39 17.48
C SER A 50 3.96 10.12 17.43
N VAL A 51 4.42 9.07 18.10
CA VAL A 51 3.69 7.81 18.29
C VAL A 51 2.32 8.04 18.95
N LYS A 52 2.13 9.15 19.69
CA LYS A 52 0.83 9.48 20.32
C LYS A 52 -0.26 9.90 19.32
N ASN A 53 0.08 10.19 18.06
CA ASN A 53 -0.88 10.49 16.97
C ASN A 53 -0.96 9.34 15.94
N ALA A 54 -0.54 8.12 16.30
CA ALA A 54 -0.22 7.04 15.38
C ALA A 54 -1.41 6.40 14.66
N GLU A 55 -2.63 6.51 15.19
CA GLU A 55 -3.78 5.69 14.75
C GLU A 55 -4.17 5.81 13.26
N SER A 56 -3.64 6.79 12.53
CA SER A 56 -4.02 7.00 11.13
C SER A 56 -2.91 7.37 10.15
N VAL A 57 -1.69 7.58 10.64
CA VAL A 57 -0.57 8.01 9.79
C VAL A 57 0.70 7.23 10.09
N CYS A 58 0.64 6.21 10.94
CA CYS A 58 1.75 5.27 11.12
C CYS A 58 1.41 3.95 10.45
N ILE A 59 2.44 3.28 9.92
CA ILE A 59 2.32 1.96 9.34
C ILE A 59 2.68 0.95 10.41
N GLN A 60 1.73 0.09 10.75
CA GLN A 60 1.96 -1.00 11.68
C GLN A 60 2.59 -2.19 10.93
N SER A 61 3.54 -2.87 11.57
CA SER A 61 4.10 -4.12 11.06
C SER A 61 2.99 -5.13 10.77
N GLY A 62 3.09 -5.83 9.65
CA GLY A 62 2.09 -6.79 9.16
C GLY A 62 0.91 -6.18 8.40
N THR A 63 0.84 -4.84 8.25
CA THR A 63 -0.17 -4.21 7.39
C THR A 63 0.24 -4.24 5.92
N LYS A 64 -0.73 -4.00 5.03
CA LYS A 64 -0.53 -3.97 3.58
C LYS A 64 -0.25 -2.55 3.09
N ILE A 65 0.74 -2.40 2.22
CA ILE A 65 1.10 -1.15 1.56
C ILE A 65 1.21 -1.34 0.04
N ALA A 66 1.13 -0.24 -0.69
CA ALA A 66 1.54 -0.15 -2.09
C ALA A 66 2.71 0.84 -2.20
N LEU A 67 3.64 0.57 -3.11
CA LEU A 67 4.80 1.42 -3.36
C LEU A 67 4.73 1.95 -4.78
N PHE A 68 5.05 3.24 -4.94
CA PHE A 68 5.14 3.86 -6.25
C PHE A 68 6.30 4.85 -6.30
N ASN A 69 6.77 5.10 -7.51
CA ASN A 69 7.71 6.15 -7.85
C ASN A 69 7.04 7.14 -8.80
N ARG A 70 7.31 8.44 -8.64
CA ARG A 70 6.86 9.47 -9.57
C ARG A 70 8.00 10.44 -9.86
N LEU A 71 8.48 10.45 -11.09
CA LEU A 71 9.56 11.34 -11.51
C LEU A 71 9.05 12.78 -11.71
N ARG A 72 9.70 13.75 -11.06
CA ARG A 72 9.43 15.20 -11.17
C ARG A 72 7.95 15.58 -10.96
N SER A 73 7.23 14.81 -10.13
CA SER A 73 5.80 15.05 -9.85
C SER A 73 4.87 14.98 -11.07
N GLN A 74 5.29 14.31 -12.15
CA GLN A 74 4.47 14.14 -13.36
C GLN A 74 3.60 12.88 -13.27
N ASN A 75 2.29 12.97 -13.52
CA ASN A 75 1.41 11.79 -13.37
C ASN A 75 1.78 10.64 -14.32
N VAL A 76 2.18 10.96 -15.55
CA VAL A 76 2.56 9.98 -16.60
C VAL A 76 3.80 9.17 -16.23
N SER A 77 4.67 9.71 -15.36
CA SER A 77 5.87 9.02 -14.90
C SER A 77 5.63 8.11 -13.70
N THR A 78 4.40 7.99 -13.21
CA THR A 78 4.09 7.14 -12.06
C THR A 78 4.34 5.68 -12.43
N ARG A 79 5.10 4.97 -11.60
CA ARG A 79 5.31 3.52 -11.70
C ARG A 79 5.11 2.89 -10.34
N PHE A 80 4.38 1.78 -10.29
CA PHE A 80 4.07 1.05 -9.07
C PHE A 80 4.90 -0.22 -9.00
N LEU A 81 5.33 -0.58 -7.80
CA LEU A 81 5.92 -1.90 -7.57
C LEU A 81 4.84 -2.97 -7.76
N HIS A 82 5.11 -3.97 -8.58
CA HIS A 82 4.20 -5.07 -8.88
C HIS A 82 4.97 -6.37 -9.05
N VAL A 83 4.29 -7.50 -8.87
CA VAL A 83 4.83 -8.84 -9.14
C VAL A 83 3.94 -9.46 -10.21
N ASP A 84 4.51 -9.81 -11.36
CA ASP A 84 3.75 -10.44 -12.44
C ASP A 84 3.50 -11.94 -12.19
N GLU A 85 2.77 -12.56 -13.11
CA GLU A 85 2.48 -13.99 -13.14
C GLU A 85 3.75 -14.86 -13.25
N THR A 86 4.85 -14.31 -13.78
CA THR A 86 6.15 -14.98 -13.83
C THR A 86 6.92 -14.89 -12.52
N ASN A 87 6.28 -14.35 -11.47
CA ASN A 87 6.89 -14.23 -10.15
C ASN A 87 8.15 -13.34 -10.22
N GLN A 88 8.06 -12.21 -10.93
CA GLN A 88 9.11 -11.22 -10.99
C GLN A 88 8.63 -9.83 -10.55
N PHE A 89 9.45 -9.20 -9.72
CA PHE A 89 9.25 -7.80 -9.34
C PHE A 89 9.59 -6.88 -10.50
N HIS A 90 8.66 -5.99 -10.82
CA HIS A 90 8.86 -4.95 -11.83
C HIS A 90 8.12 -3.67 -11.46
N ALA A 91 8.40 -2.60 -12.21
CA ALA A 91 7.77 -1.30 -12.05
C ALA A 91 6.69 -1.12 -13.14
N SER A 92 5.42 -1.32 -12.79
CA SER A 92 4.29 -1.24 -13.73
C SER A 92 3.70 0.17 -13.81
N ALA A 93 3.22 0.56 -14.99
CA ALA A 93 2.48 1.80 -15.18
C ALA A 93 0.97 1.64 -14.98
N HIS A 94 0.46 0.41 -14.99
CA HIS A 94 -0.97 0.09 -15.07
C HIS A 94 -1.48 -0.67 -13.84
N GLU A 95 -0.61 -1.41 -13.18
CA GLU A 95 -0.95 -2.31 -12.07
C GLU A 95 -0.09 -1.98 -10.85
N TRP A 96 -0.60 -2.28 -9.66
CA TRP A 96 0.11 -2.07 -8.41
C TRP A 96 -0.02 -3.29 -7.52
N GLY A 97 1.07 -3.69 -6.90
CA GLY A 97 1.10 -4.78 -5.93
C GLY A 97 0.71 -4.30 -4.54
N SER A 98 0.04 -5.18 -3.80
CA SER A 98 -0.19 -5.04 -2.37
C SER A 98 0.84 -5.89 -1.62
N PHE A 99 1.62 -5.28 -0.74
CA PHE A 99 2.72 -5.93 -0.02
C PHE A 99 2.52 -5.84 1.48
N TYR A 100 2.68 -6.94 2.19
CA TYR A 100 2.88 -6.91 3.63
C TYR A 100 4.23 -6.29 3.94
N ILE A 101 4.26 -5.41 4.93
CA ILE A 101 5.49 -4.81 5.44
C ILE A 101 5.72 -5.29 6.88
N HIS A 102 6.75 -6.11 7.08
CA HIS A 102 7.09 -6.70 8.37
C HIS A 102 8.32 -6.01 8.94
N LEU A 103 8.22 -5.58 10.20
CA LEU A 103 9.37 -5.18 11.00
C LEU A 103 10.17 -6.44 11.36
N VAL A 104 11.48 -6.41 11.15
CA VAL A 104 12.38 -7.56 11.42
C VAL A 104 13.57 -7.13 12.27
N ASP A 105 14.20 -8.12 12.91
CA ASP A 105 15.46 -7.93 13.63
C ASP A 105 16.62 -7.62 12.68
N ASN A 106 17.62 -6.91 13.21
CA ASN A 106 18.80 -6.51 12.46
C ASN A 106 19.99 -7.46 12.69
N ASP A 107 19.69 -8.72 12.99
CA ASP A 107 20.72 -9.73 13.23
C ASP A 107 21.27 -10.21 11.89
N GLU A 108 22.58 -10.03 11.69
CA GLU A 108 23.26 -10.34 10.42
C GLU A 108 23.06 -11.81 9.98
N SER A 109 22.82 -12.72 10.93
CA SER A 109 22.53 -14.14 10.68
C SER A 109 21.19 -14.40 9.98
N SER A 110 20.22 -13.48 10.09
CA SER A 110 18.91 -13.61 9.46
C SER A 110 18.87 -13.12 8.01
N ILE A 111 19.93 -12.43 7.55
CA ILE A 111 19.96 -11.76 6.24
C ILE A 111 20.03 -12.78 5.08
N GLU A 112 20.52 -13.98 5.33
CA GLU A 112 20.69 -15.04 4.33
C GLU A 112 19.58 -16.12 4.37
N SER A 113 18.78 -16.17 5.44
CA SER A 113 17.67 -17.13 5.57
C SER A 113 16.37 -16.60 4.98
N ASN A 114 15.62 -17.45 4.27
CA ASN A 114 14.24 -17.16 3.85
C ASN A 114 13.28 -17.03 5.04
N GLU A 115 13.68 -17.49 6.22
CA GLU A 115 12.95 -17.34 7.49
C GLU A 115 13.39 -16.06 8.21
N PHE A 116 12.41 -15.30 8.70
CA PHE A 116 12.60 -14.05 9.44
C PHE A 116 11.62 -13.96 10.61
N SER A 117 12.07 -13.39 11.74
CA SER A 117 11.21 -13.09 12.89
C SER A 117 10.47 -11.77 12.66
N VAL A 118 9.14 -11.82 12.72
CA VAL A 118 8.31 -10.61 12.62
C VAL A 118 8.13 -9.98 14.00
N LYS A 119 8.42 -8.68 14.08
CA LYS A 119 8.13 -7.87 15.26
C LYS A 119 6.83 -7.12 15.11
N GLU A 120 6.12 -6.96 16.22
CA GLU A 120 5.00 -6.03 16.32
C GLU A 120 5.48 -4.59 16.52
N GLY A 121 4.59 -3.64 16.26
CA GLY A 121 4.83 -2.21 16.46
C GLY A 121 4.72 -1.38 15.19
N PHE A 122 5.00 -0.08 15.33
CA PHE A 122 4.98 0.86 14.22
C PHE A 122 6.34 0.93 13.54
N ILE A 123 6.32 0.95 12.21
CA ILE A 123 7.51 1.07 11.38
C ILE A 123 8.03 2.50 11.45
N GLN A 124 9.30 2.63 11.81
CA GLN A 124 9.98 3.91 11.94
C GLN A 124 11.07 4.07 10.88
N TYR A 125 11.48 5.31 10.65
CA TYR A 125 12.64 5.58 9.80
C TYR A 125 13.89 4.92 10.39
N GLY A 126 14.56 4.12 9.57
CA GLY A 126 15.75 3.37 9.97
C GLY A 126 15.46 1.95 10.45
N SER A 127 14.19 1.56 10.60
CA SER A 127 13.81 0.17 10.84
C SER A 127 14.17 -0.72 9.65
N THR A 128 14.63 -1.94 9.93
CA THR A 128 14.79 -3.00 8.95
C THR A 128 13.42 -3.63 8.69
N VAL A 129 13.04 -3.73 7.42
CA VAL A 129 11.73 -4.25 7.02
C VAL A 129 11.85 -5.29 5.92
N LYS A 130 10.94 -6.26 5.94
CA LYS A 130 10.74 -7.24 4.88
C LYS A 130 9.43 -6.95 4.16
N LEU A 131 9.47 -6.87 2.83
CA LEU A 131 8.29 -6.71 1.98
C LEU A 131 7.93 -8.04 1.34
N VAL A 132 6.67 -8.45 1.47
CA VAL A 132 6.14 -9.71 0.94
C VAL A 132 4.88 -9.43 0.13
N CYS A 133 4.84 -9.86 -1.13
CA CYS A 133 3.68 -9.73 -1.99
C CYS A 133 2.49 -10.49 -1.39
N SER A 134 1.36 -9.81 -1.20
CA SER A 134 0.18 -10.40 -0.56
C SER A 134 -0.60 -11.40 -1.43
N VAL A 135 -0.21 -11.55 -2.70
CA VAL A 135 -0.80 -12.50 -3.65
C VAL A 135 0.16 -13.66 -3.90
N THR A 136 1.40 -13.38 -4.33
CA THR A 136 2.37 -14.41 -4.73
C THR A 136 3.26 -14.90 -3.60
N ASN A 137 3.21 -14.28 -2.41
CA ASN A 137 4.13 -14.51 -1.28
C ASN A 137 5.62 -14.31 -1.60
N GLN A 138 5.95 -13.75 -2.76
CA GLN A 138 7.32 -13.38 -3.06
C GLN A 138 7.79 -12.24 -2.19
N SER A 139 9.03 -12.34 -1.71
CA SER A 139 9.62 -11.30 -0.88
C SER A 139 10.76 -10.60 -1.60
N LEU A 140 10.89 -9.29 -1.37
CA LEU A 140 12.10 -8.59 -1.75
C LEU A 140 13.26 -9.01 -0.82
N PRO A 141 14.52 -8.96 -1.30
CA PRO A 141 15.68 -9.02 -0.42
C PRO A 141 15.57 -7.98 0.71
N TYR A 142 16.29 -8.17 1.82
CA TYR A 142 16.24 -7.24 2.95
C TYR A 142 16.55 -5.81 2.48
N LEU A 143 15.57 -4.93 2.65
CA LEU A 143 15.69 -3.54 2.23
C LEU A 143 16.36 -2.74 3.34
N VAL A 144 17.69 -2.70 3.31
CA VAL A 144 18.47 -1.84 4.20
C VAL A 144 18.64 -0.48 3.51
N LYS A 145 17.65 0.42 3.63
CA LYS A 145 17.81 1.90 3.69
C LYS A 145 16.48 2.67 3.53
N LYS A 146 16.34 3.69 4.39
CA LYS A 146 15.40 4.84 4.37
C LYS A 146 14.33 4.83 3.27
N ILE A 147 13.20 4.17 3.51
CA ILE A 147 12.00 4.38 2.71
C ILE A 147 11.31 5.65 3.22
N LEU A 148 11.33 6.74 2.43
CA LEU A 148 10.39 7.85 2.63
C LEU A 148 9.00 7.39 2.20
N LEU A 149 8.25 6.84 3.14
CA LEU A 149 6.84 6.54 2.99
C LEU A 149 6.07 7.87 3.07
N PHE A 150 5.71 8.43 1.91
CA PHE A 150 4.70 9.47 1.83
C PHE A 150 3.33 8.81 1.69
N PHE A 151 2.42 9.14 2.60
CA PHE A 151 1.03 8.70 2.54
C PHE A 151 0.29 9.41 1.39
N ILE A 152 -0.48 8.65 0.61
CA ILE A 152 -1.62 9.12 -0.18
C ILE A 152 -2.86 8.48 0.41
#